data_AF-A0AAF0BXL5-F1
#
_entry.id   AF-A0AAF0BXL5-F1
#
_cell.length_a   1.000
_cell.length_b   1.000
_cell.length_c   1.000
_cell.angle_alpha   90.00
_cell.angle_beta   90.00
_cell.angle_gamma   90.00
#
_symmetry.space_group_name_H-M   'P 1'
#
loop_
_entity.id
_entity.type
_entity.pdbx_description
1 polymer ?
#
loop_
_entity_poly.entity_id
_entity_poly.type
_entity_poly.pdbx_seq_one_letter_code
_entity_poly.pdbx_strand_id
1 'polypeptide(L)'
;MRPSRQRLAASAVLAATLLLGACGGDEASVDAEDPAARGAALVDARGCDSCHSVDGSSGVGPTWQDLAGSEVPLEDGTTVVADRAYLERSIREPGAQRVEGFTTQMPGVDLTDAEVADVVAYIESLSEG
;
A
#
# COMPACT_ATOMS: atom_id res chain seq x y z
N MET A 1 29.92 -56.14 53.76
CA MET A 1 30.64 -54.86 53.86
C MET A 1 31.67 -54.78 52.73
N ARG A 2 31.38 -54.06 51.64
CA ARG A 2 32.34 -53.74 50.57
C ARG A 2 32.05 -52.32 50.08
N PRO A 3 32.91 -51.34 50.38
CA PRO A 3 32.81 -50.00 49.82
C PRO A 3 33.65 -49.86 48.54
N SER A 4 33.16 -48.98 47.67
CA SER A 4 33.90 -48.05 46.80
C SER A 4 34.93 -48.62 45.80
N ARG A 5 34.73 -48.28 44.52
CA ARG A 5 35.52 -47.23 43.85
C ARG A 5 34.99 -46.96 42.44
N GLN A 6 34.53 -45.74 42.25
CA GLN A 6 34.16 -45.14 40.97
C GLN A 6 35.40 -44.99 40.07
N ARG A 7 35.25 -45.21 38.77
CA ARG A 7 36.12 -44.62 37.74
C ARG A 7 35.25 -44.02 36.64
N LEU A 8 35.60 -42.78 36.31
CA LEU A 8 34.96 -41.85 35.39
C LEU A 8 35.13 -42.26 33.91
N ALA A 9 34.18 -41.80 33.10
CA ALA A 9 34.28 -41.24 31.74
C ALA A 9 33.02 -41.66 30.95
N ALA A 10 31.92 -40.90 30.89
CA ALA A 10 31.75 -39.59 30.25
C ALA A 10 32.30 -39.56 28.81
N SER A 11 31.44 -39.85 27.84
CA SER A 11 31.33 -39.18 26.52
C SER A 11 30.41 -39.99 25.61
N ALA A 12 29.13 -39.67 25.61
CA ALA A 12 28.19 -40.08 24.56
C ALA A 12 27.38 -38.84 24.19
N VAL A 13 27.90 -38.05 23.24
CA VAL A 13 27.08 -37.09 22.50
C VAL A 13 27.58 -37.01 21.07
N LEU A 14 26.61 -36.80 20.19
CA LEU A 14 26.61 -36.35 18.81
C LEU A 14 26.40 -37.46 17.77
N ALA A 15 25.41 -37.35 16.89
CA ALA A 15 24.25 -36.46 16.80
C ALA A 15 23.34 -37.11 15.75
N ALA A 16 22.05 -37.23 16.05
CA ALA A 16 21.05 -37.65 15.08
C ALA A 16 20.87 -36.54 14.05
N THR A 17 21.44 -36.72 12.86
CA THR A 17 21.18 -35.88 11.69
C THR A 17 19.98 -36.45 10.95
N LEU A 18 18.83 -35.82 11.15
CA LEU A 18 17.68 -35.87 10.25
C LEU A 18 16.72 -34.80 10.74
N LEU A 19 16.54 -33.73 9.95
CA LEU A 19 15.22 -33.14 9.70
C LEU A 19 15.34 -32.10 8.57
N LEU A 20 14.43 -32.28 7.61
CA LEU A 20 14.03 -31.41 6.52
C LEU A 20 14.03 -29.92 6.90
N GLY A 21 14.55 -29.09 5.99
CA GLY A 21 14.44 -27.63 6.05
C GLY A 21 14.66 -26.99 4.68
N ALA A 22 13.98 -27.49 3.64
CA ALA A 22 13.76 -26.72 2.43
C ALA A 22 12.58 -25.78 2.66
N CYS A 23 12.84 -24.65 3.30
CA CYS A 23 11.97 -23.48 3.24
C CYS A 23 12.72 -22.43 2.41
N GLY A 24 12.49 -22.47 1.10
CA GLY A 24 12.60 -21.26 0.29
C GLY A 24 11.48 -20.33 0.74
N GLY A 25 11.82 -19.38 1.60
CA GLY A 25 11.01 -18.20 1.83
C GLY A 25 11.55 -17.12 0.92
N ASP A 26 11.01 -17.03 -0.29
CA ASP A 26 11.04 -15.80 -1.08
C ASP A 26 10.01 -14.85 -0.45
N GLU A 27 10.32 -14.41 0.77
CA GLU A 27 9.42 -13.64 1.64
C GLU A 27 10.21 -12.43 2.15
N ALA A 28 10.72 -11.61 1.23
CA ALA A 28 11.20 -10.24 1.50
C ALA A 28 11.77 -9.58 0.22
N SER A 29 10.94 -9.33 -0.79
CA SER A 29 11.33 -8.37 -1.86
C SER A 29 10.16 -7.66 -2.55
N VAL A 30 8.92 -8.12 -2.37
CA VAL A 30 7.77 -7.63 -3.15
C VAL A 30 7.33 -6.20 -2.79
N ASP A 31 7.62 -5.72 -1.59
CA ASP A 31 7.17 -4.38 -1.13
C ASP A 31 8.02 -3.21 -1.65
N ALA A 32 9.27 -3.46 -2.05
CA ALA A 32 10.13 -2.40 -2.58
C ALA A 32 9.89 -2.15 -4.09
N GLU A 33 9.44 -3.18 -4.82
CA GLU A 33 9.32 -3.12 -6.28
C GLU A 33 7.90 -2.76 -6.77
N ASP A 34 6.84 -3.11 -6.05
CA ASP A 34 5.45 -2.81 -6.47
C ASP A 34 5.07 -1.33 -6.26
N PRO A 35 4.79 -0.55 -7.32
CA PRO A 35 4.31 0.83 -7.21
C PRO A 35 3.02 0.98 -6.40
N ALA A 36 2.08 0.04 -6.51
CA ALA A 36 0.81 0.14 -5.79
C ALA A 36 1.01 -0.04 -4.29
N ALA A 37 1.85 -0.99 -3.87
CA ALA A 37 2.21 -1.17 -2.47
C ALA A 37 2.93 0.07 -1.88
N ARG A 38 3.87 0.67 -2.63
CA ARG A 38 4.50 1.94 -2.22
C ARG A 38 3.50 3.08 -2.13
N GLY A 39 2.57 3.16 -3.07
CA GLY A 39 1.48 4.13 -3.10
C GLY A 39 0.56 4.01 -1.87
N ALA A 40 0.18 2.79 -1.51
CA ALA A 40 -0.63 2.53 -0.32
C ALA A 40 0.08 3.02 0.97
N ALA A 41 1.38 2.75 1.10
CA ALA A 41 2.18 3.24 2.24
C ALA A 41 2.28 4.77 2.27
N LEU A 42 2.41 5.42 1.10
CA LEU A 42 2.40 6.89 1.01
C LEU A 42 1.04 7.47 1.39
N VAL A 43 -0.06 6.87 0.95
CA VAL A 43 -1.44 7.30 1.27
C VAL A 43 -1.66 7.36 2.78
N ASP A 44 -1.24 6.33 3.51
CA ASP A 44 -1.27 6.29 4.98
C ASP A 44 -0.35 7.36 5.59
N ALA A 45 0.92 7.41 5.15
CA ALA A 45 1.91 8.32 5.71
C ALA A 45 1.60 9.82 5.45
N ARG A 46 0.82 10.12 4.41
CA ARG A 46 0.40 11.49 4.04
C ARG A 46 -1.03 11.81 4.47
N GLY A 47 -1.74 10.86 5.06
CA GLY A 47 -3.09 11.03 5.63
C GLY A 47 -4.19 11.20 4.59
N CYS A 48 -4.00 10.69 3.37
CA CYS A 48 -4.99 10.80 2.29
C CYS A 48 -6.27 10.00 2.61
N ASP A 49 -6.11 8.88 3.32
CA ASP A 49 -7.16 7.97 3.80
C ASP A 49 -8.14 8.63 4.79
N SER A 50 -7.72 9.72 5.45
CA SER A 50 -8.60 10.50 6.34
C SER A 50 -9.79 11.15 5.61
N CYS A 51 -9.66 11.37 4.30
CA CYS A 51 -10.66 12.04 3.48
C CYS A 51 -11.17 11.16 2.33
N HIS A 52 -10.33 10.28 1.80
CA HIS A 52 -10.63 9.41 0.67
C HIS A 52 -10.78 7.96 1.14
N SER A 53 -11.95 7.38 0.91
CA SER A 53 -12.21 5.97 1.16
C SER A 53 -11.78 5.10 -0.03
N VAL A 54 -11.56 3.82 0.25
CA VAL A 54 -11.25 2.79 -0.77
C VAL A 54 -12.31 1.69 -0.83
N ASP A 55 -13.37 1.83 -0.02
CA ASP A 55 -14.44 0.84 0.15
C ASP A 55 -15.80 1.33 -0.38
N GLY A 56 -15.83 2.48 -1.05
CA GLY A 56 -17.05 3.09 -1.58
C GLY A 56 -17.82 3.96 -0.58
N SER A 57 -17.39 4.03 0.69
CA SER A 57 -18.05 4.87 1.68
C SER A 57 -17.92 6.37 1.33
N SER A 58 -18.99 7.13 1.52
CA SER A 58 -18.96 8.58 1.30
C SER A 58 -18.20 9.29 2.42
N GLY A 59 -17.46 10.35 2.10
CA GLY A 59 -16.62 11.06 3.06
C GLY A 59 -16.38 12.52 2.72
N VAL A 60 -15.26 13.06 3.23
CA VAL A 60 -14.84 14.44 2.98
C VAL A 60 -14.43 14.63 1.51
N GLY A 61 -13.79 13.62 0.94
CA GLY A 61 -13.46 13.52 -0.48
C GLY A 61 -14.17 12.34 -1.15
N PRO A 62 -14.06 12.23 -2.49
CA PRO A 62 -14.58 11.09 -3.24
C PRO A 62 -13.87 9.79 -2.86
N THR A 63 -14.59 8.68 -2.95
CA THR A 63 -14.02 7.33 -2.89
C THR A 63 -13.08 7.09 -4.08
N TRP A 64 -12.05 6.29 -3.87
CA TRP A 64 -11.16 5.78 -4.92
C TRP A 64 -11.57 4.40 -5.46
N GLN A 65 -12.50 3.70 -4.78
CA GLN A 65 -13.09 2.47 -5.32
C GLN A 65 -13.68 2.74 -6.70
N ASP A 66 -13.22 1.98 -7.69
CA ASP A 66 -13.66 2.06 -9.10
C ASP A 66 -13.55 3.47 -9.72
N LEU A 67 -12.66 4.31 -9.19
CA LEU A 67 -12.48 5.67 -9.70
C LEU A 67 -11.72 5.69 -11.02
N ALA A 68 -10.64 4.91 -11.17
CA ALA A 68 -9.79 5.00 -12.35
C ALA A 68 -10.57 4.57 -13.61
N GLY A 69 -10.54 5.40 -14.64
CA GLY A 69 -11.29 5.19 -15.88
C GLY A 69 -12.79 5.53 -15.81
N SER A 70 -13.32 5.90 -14.64
CA SER A 70 -14.72 6.34 -14.51
C SER A 70 -14.94 7.76 -15.04
N GLU A 71 -16.20 8.11 -15.28
CA GLU A 71 -16.61 9.49 -15.56
C GLU A 71 -16.79 10.27 -14.25
N VAL A 72 -16.11 11.42 -14.15
CA VAL A 72 -16.14 12.31 -12.99
C VAL A 72 -16.83 13.63 -13.36
N PRO A 73 -18.02 13.91 -12.81
CA PRO A 73 -18.66 15.21 -12.96
C PRO A 73 -17.92 16.27 -12.12
N LEU A 74 -17.71 17.45 -12.70
CA LEU A 74 -17.03 18.59 -12.08
C LEU A 74 -18.02 19.69 -11.70
N GLU A 75 -17.62 20.52 -10.73
CA GLU A 75 -18.42 21.65 -10.23
C GLU A 75 -18.77 22.69 -11.32
N ASP A 76 -17.95 22.78 -12.38
CA ASP A 76 -18.19 23.68 -13.51
C ASP A 76 -19.23 23.14 -14.53
N GLY A 77 -19.79 21.96 -14.28
CA GLY A 77 -20.77 21.28 -15.12
C GLY A 77 -20.18 20.45 -16.26
N THR A 78 -18.85 20.34 -16.34
CA THR A 78 -18.18 19.43 -17.28
C THR A 78 -17.99 18.03 -16.67
N THR A 79 -17.71 17.05 -17.53
CA THR A 79 -17.35 15.69 -17.13
C THR A 79 -16.00 15.34 -17.72
N VAL A 80 -15.15 14.69 -16.92
CA VAL A 80 -13.83 14.19 -17.33
C VAL A 80 -13.71 12.70 -17.06
N VAL A 81 -12.80 12.02 -17.74
CA VAL A 81 -12.43 10.65 -17.39
C VAL A 81 -11.35 10.72 -16.32
N ALA A 82 -11.48 9.92 -15.26
CA ALA A 82 -10.45 9.74 -14.24
C ALA A 82 -9.27 8.90 -14.76
N ASP A 83 -8.64 9.39 -15.82
CA ASP A 83 -7.42 8.82 -16.36
C ASP A 83 -6.19 9.20 -15.51
N ARG A 84 -5.04 8.61 -15.84
CA ARG A 84 -3.79 8.89 -15.15
C ARG A 84 -3.44 10.37 -15.09
N ALA A 85 -3.64 11.11 -16.18
CA ALA A 85 -3.29 12.53 -16.23
C ALA A 85 -4.19 13.36 -15.30
N TYR A 86 -5.48 13.05 -15.25
CA TYR A 86 -6.41 13.64 -14.31
C TYR A 86 -6.03 13.33 -12.85
N LEU A 87 -5.69 12.08 -12.54
CA LEU A 87 -5.29 11.67 -11.18
C LEU A 87 -3.99 12.37 -10.75
N GLU A 88 -2.96 12.39 -11.59
CA GLU A 88 -1.70 13.09 -11.31
C GLU A 88 -1.92 14.60 -11.11
N ARG A 89 -2.74 15.24 -11.96
CA ARG A 89 -3.07 16.67 -11.81
C ARG A 89 -3.84 16.94 -10.53
N SER A 90 -4.79 16.07 -10.16
CA SER A 90 -5.61 16.25 -8.95
C SER A 90 -4.76 16.24 -7.68
N ILE A 91 -3.67 15.46 -7.66
CA ILE A 91 -2.71 15.40 -6.55
C ILE A 91 -1.79 16.63 -6.54
N ARG A 92 -1.29 17.05 -7.71
CA ARG A 92 -0.30 18.14 -7.84
C ARG A 92 -0.90 19.54 -7.73
N GLU A 93 -2.11 19.71 -8.26
CA GLU A 93 -2.83 20.97 -8.33
C GLU A 93 -4.23 20.80 -7.72
N PRO A 94 -4.32 20.47 -6.43
CA PRO A 94 -5.61 20.21 -5.80
C PRO A 94 -6.48 21.47 -5.87
N GLY A 95 -7.64 21.35 -6.52
CA GLY A 95 -8.55 22.46 -6.79
C GLY A 95 -8.57 22.96 -8.23
N ALA A 96 -7.66 22.49 -9.10
CA ALA A 96 -7.69 22.81 -10.52
C ALA A 96 -8.94 22.25 -11.24
N GLN A 97 -9.44 21.10 -10.76
CA GLN A 97 -10.69 20.48 -11.20
C GLN A 97 -11.38 19.94 -9.95
N ARG A 98 -12.52 20.53 -9.58
CA ARG A 98 -13.26 20.16 -8.36
C ARG A 98 -14.39 19.21 -8.73
N VAL A 99 -14.43 18.04 -8.08
CA VAL A 99 -15.50 17.06 -8.26
C VAL A 99 -16.82 17.64 -7.72
N GLU A 100 -17.90 17.47 -8.48
CA GLU A 100 -19.23 17.90 -8.08
C GLU A 100 -19.63 17.29 -6.72
N GLY A 101 -20.22 18.10 -5.84
CA GLY A 101 -20.69 17.65 -4.53
C GLY A 101 -19.64 17.67 -3.41
N PHE A 102 -18.36 17.92 -3.70
CA PHE A 102 -17.28 18.00 -2.70
C PHE A 102 -16.83 19.44 -2.45
N THR A 103 -17.23 19.99 -1.31
CA THR A 103 -17.00 21.42 -0.96
C THR A 103 -15.67 21.67 -0.23
N THR A 104 -15.10 20.65 0.43
CA THR A 104 -13.82 20.78 1.12
C THR A 104 -12.68 20.86 0.10
N GLN A 105 -11.75 21.79 0.31
CA GLN A 105 -10.55 21.89 -0.52
C GLN A 105 -9.59 20.76 -0.18
N MET A 106 -9.21 19.96 -1.18
CA MET A 106 -8.14 18.97 -1.01
C MET A 106 -6.82 19.71 -0.70
N PRO A 107 -6.10 19.31 0.36
CA PRO A 107 -4.84 19.95 0.71
C PRO A 107 -3.75 19.61 -0.31
N GLY A 108 -2.83 20.55 -0.53
CA GLY A 108 -1.58 20.26 -1.22
C GLY A 108 -0.70 19.35 -0.38
N VAL A 109 -0.06 18.38 -1.04
CA VAL A 109 0.94 17.49 -0.43
C VAL A 109 2.23 17.57 -1.23
N ASP A 110 3.35 17.75 -0.54
CA ASP A 110 4.67 17.78 -1.17
C ASP A 110 5.09 16.35 -1.52
N LEU A 111 4.89 15.97 -2.77
CA LEU A 111 5.28 14.67 -3.33
C LEU A 111 6.20 14.87 -4.54
N THR A 112 7.21 14.02 -4.63
CA THR A 112 8.03 13.88 -5.84
C THR A 112 7.25 13.23 -6.98
N ASP A 113 7.76 13.33 -8.20
CA ASP A 113 7.10 12.71 -9.36
C ASP A 113 6.94 11.19 -9.22
N ALA A 114 7.92 10.53 -8.61
CA ALA A 114 7.85 9.09 -8.34
C ALA A 114 6.79 8.76 -7.29
N GLU A 115 6.71 9.53 -6.21
CA GLU A 115 5.68 9.33 -5.17
C GLU A 115 4.27 9.57 -5.73
N VAL A 116 4.07 10.59 -6.57
CA VAL A 116 2.78 10.79 -7.25
C VAL A 116 2.45 9.59 -8.14
N ALA A 117 3.41 9.09 -8.91
CA ALA A 117 3.19 7.93 -9.78
C ALA A 117 2.81 6.66 -8.99
N ASP A 118 3.41 6.45 -7.82
CA ASP A 118 3.10 5.35 -6.90
C ASP A 118 1.68 5.49 -6.30
N VAL A 119 1.31 6.70 -5.84
CA VAL A 119 -0.07 6.96 -5.35
C VAL A 119 -1.11 6.71 -6.45
N VAL A 120 -0.84 7.15 -7.68
CA VAL A 120 -1.75 6.90 -8.80
C VAL A 120 -1.84 5.41 -9.13
N ALA A 121 -0.71 4.68 -9.09
CA ALA A 121 -0.73 3.23 -9.27
C ALA A 121 -1.58 2.52 -8.21
N TYR A 122 -1.55 3.00 -6.95
CA TYR A 122 -2.45 2.50 -5.92
C TYR A 122 -3.92 2.79 -6.24
N ILE A 123 -4.28 4.01 -6.64
CA ILE A 123 -5.66 4.35 -7.04
C ILE A 123 -6.15 3.48 -8.20
N GLU A 124 -5.30 3.30 -9.22
CA GLU A 124 -5.60 2.42 -10.37
C GLU A 124 -5.84 0.96 -9.93
N SER A 125 -5.10 0.48 -8.93
CA SER A 125 -5.28 -0.88 -8.39
C SER A 125 -6.63 -1.11 -7.68
N LEU A 126 -7.33 -0.04 -7.32
CA LEU A 126 -8.64 -0.07 -6.63
C LEU A 126 -9.83 -0.10 -7.59
N SER A 127 -9.59 -0.17 -8.89
CA SER A 127 -10.64 -0.23 -9.91
C SER A 127 -10.64 -1.60 -10.57
N GLU A 128 -11.81 -2.26 -10.64
CA GLU A 128 -11.95 -3.46 -11.44
C GLU A 128 -11.91 -3.07 -12.94
N GLY A 129 -10.96 -3.65 -13.69
CA GLY A 129 -10.76 -3.36 -15.12
C GLY A 129 -11.89 -3.82 -16.03
#